data_AF-A0A8J3CWZ9-F1
#
_entry.id   AF-A0A8J3CWZ9-F1
#
_cell.length_a   1.000
_cell.length_b   1.000
_cell.length_c   1.000
_cell.angle_alpha   90.00
_cell.angle_beta   90.00
_cell.angle_gamma   90.00
#
_symmetry.space_group_name_H-M   'P 1'
#
loop_
_entity.id
_entity.type
_entity.pdbx_description
1 polymer ?
#
loop_
_entity_poly.entity_id
_entity_poly.type
_entity_poly.pdbx_seq_one_letter_code
_entity_poly.pdbx_strand_id
1 'polypeptide(L)'
;MNVALPGAFQSLISLAPLVAIFVLSRFAGKLNYSFLFRRAVALAIFSSFNALLFSYLRVEILLPFIVLILGFYLGANSLKPFFTISFVPIAIAIAFFFSIFELLGSYRENISTGFARLGQLNELYYSQNAVNEDPEYKLSAFDRSSNLAQLSAAVDLVDNYGPYQGEASAPLLVAFIPRFLWPEKPKIALGVWYALELGVAIEVDDWFNNSVNMTIPGQLYLDFGWIGLIIGSIFTGILLQLLWKATDFYSPTFNLLGTFYGVYLLFSAFTGIGADLQIFVTFIAVYLILLVISLVKP
;
A
#
# COMPACT_ATOMS: atom_id res chain seq x y z
N MET A 1 -13.17 27.02 0.86
CA MET A 1 -13.40 25.87 1.77
C MET A 1 -13.03 24.61 1.01
N ASN A 2 -11.85 24.03 1.27
CA ASN A 2 -11.53 22.69 0.77
C ASN A 2 -12.28 21.70 1.65
N VAL A 3 -13.37 21.13 1.15
CA VAL A 3 -14.06 20.04 1.84
C VAL A 3 -13.15 18.83 1.74
N ALA A 4 -12.38 18.56 2.79
CA ALA A 4 -11.60 17.33 2.90
C ALA A 4 -12.58 16.15 2.89
N LEU A 5 -12.54 15.34 1.83
CA LEU A 5 -13.32 14.11 1.77
C LEU A 5 -12.89 13.17 2.90
N PRO A 6 -13.81 12.42 3.52
CA PRO A 6 -13.43 11.39 4.49
C PRO A 6 -12.44 10.41 3.84
N GLY A 7 -11.42 9.96 4.60
CA GLY A 7 -10.32 9.16 4.05
C GLY A 7 -10.77 7.94 3.25
N ALA A 8 -11.85 7.26 3.66
CA ALA A 8 -12.41 6.13 2.93
C ALA A 8 -12.91 6.50 1.51
N PHE A 9 -13.50 7.68 1.32
CA PHE A 9 -13.91 8.15 -0.02
C PHE A 9 -12.70 8.48 -0.88
N GLN A 10 -11.66 9.10 -0.30
CA GLN A 10 -10.41 9.33 -1.00
C GLN A 10 -9.77 8.02 -1.45
N SER A 11 -9.78 6.99 -0.60
CA SER A 11 -9.31 5.65 -0.95
C SER A 11 -10.12 5.03 -2.08
N LEU A 12 -11.46 5.17 -2.07
CA LEU A 12 -12.29 4.68 -3.17
C LEU A 12 -11.94 5.35 -4.51
N ILE A 13 -11.75 6.67 -4.50
CA ILE A 13 -11.39 7.43 -5.70
C ILE A 13 -9.99 7.05 -6.20
N SER A 14 -9.01 6.92 -5.29
CA SER A 14 -7.64 6.55 -5.67
C SER A 14 -7.53 5.11 -6.19
N LEU A 15 -8.40 4.21 -5.72
CA LEU A 15 -8.46 2.81 -6.19
C LEU A 15 -9.24 2.62 -7.49
N ALA A 16 -10.10 3.57 -7.87
CA ALA A 16 -10.97 3.43 -9.03
C ALA A 16 -10.22 3.08 -10.34
N PRO A 17 -9.07 3.71 -10.67
CA PRO A 17 -8.29 3.34 -11.86
C PRO A 17 -7.80 1.89 -11.80
N LEU A 18 -7.32 1.43 -10.65
CA LEU A 18 -6.83 0.06 -10.46
C LEU A 18 -7.97 -0.95 -10.61
N VAL A 19 -9.13 -0.68 -10.00
CA VAL A 19 -10.30 -1.56 -10.13
C VAL A 19 -10.77 -1.60 -11.59
N ALA A 20 -10.79 -0.48 -12.30
CA ALA A 20 -11.15 -0.45 -13.71
C ALA A 20 -10.18 -1.28 -14.57
N ILE A 21 -8.86 -1.15 -14.34
CA ILE A 21 -7.84 -1.98 -14.99
C ILE A 21 -8.11 -3.45 -14.72
N PHE A 22 -8.33 -3.82 -13.45
CA PHE A 22 -8.57 -5.20 -13.03
C PHE A 22 -9.82 -5.80 -13.68
N VAL A 23 -10.94 -5.07 -13.67
CA VAL A 23 -12.22 -5.54 -14.22
C VAL A 23 -12.09 -5.72 -15.74
N LEU A 24 -11.50 -4.74 -16.44
CA LEU A 24 -11.30 -4.82 -17.89
C LEU A 24 -10.39 -6.00 -18.27
N SER A 25 -9.28 -6.18 -17.55
CA SER A 25 -8.35 -7.28 -17.82
C SER A 25 -8.97 -8.64 -17.48
N ARG A 26 -9.71 -8.75 -16.37
CA ARG A 26 -10.46 -9.96 -15.99
C ARG A 26 -11.49 -10.37 -17.03
N PHE A 27 -12.27 -9.42 -17.54
CA PHE A 27 -13.20 -9.71 -18.64
C PHE A 27 -12.48 -10.09 -19.93
N ALA A 28 -11.37 -9.42 -20.23
CA ALA A 28 -10.58 -9.77 -21.40
C ALA A 28 -10.05 -11.21 -21.33
N GLY A 29 -9.59 -11.66 -20.16
CA GLY A 29 -9.14 -13.04 -19.93
C GLY A 29 -10.27 -14.06 -19.99
N LYS A 30 -11.43 -13.75 -19.40
CA LYS A 30 -12.60 -14.65 -19.36
C LYS A 30 -13.27 -14.81 -20.73
N LEU A 31 -13.42 -13.72 -21.48
CA LEU A 31 -14.13 -13.68 -22.77
C LEU A 31 -13.20 -13.76 -23.99
N ASN A 32 -11.88 -13.79 -23.77
CA ASN A 32 -10.86 -13.71 -24.81
C ASN A 32 -11.00 -12.49 -25.74
N TYR A 33 -11.40 -11.34 -25.17
CA TYR A 33 -11.63 -10.09 -25.93
C TYR A 33 -10.41 -9.18 -25.92
N SER A 34 -9.65 -9.20 -27.02
CA SER A 34 -8.45 -8.38 -27.24
C SER A 34 -8.70 -6.86 -27.15
N PHE A 35 -9.93 -6.42 -27.42
CA PHE A 35 -10.32 -5.01 -27.30
C PHE A 35 -10.33 -4.52 -25.85
N LEU A 36 -10.91 -5.30 -24.92
CA LEU A 36 -10.94 -4.96 -23.49
C LEU A 36 -9.53 -4.97 -22.91
N PHE A 37 -8.68 -5.92 -23.33
CA PHE A 37 -7.29 -5.98 -22.92
C PHE A 37 -6.52 -4.71 -23.32
N ARG A 38 -6.66 -4.26 -24.58
CA ARG A 38 -6.01 -3.02 -25.06
C ARG A 38 -6.42 -1.79 -24.25
N ARG A 39 -7.69 -1.68 -23.87
CA ARG A 39 -8.18 -0.60 -22.98
C ARG A 39 -7.60 -0.69 -21.58
N ALA A 40 -7.49 -1.90 -21.02
CA ALA A 40 -6.84 -2.11 -19.72
C ALA A 40 -5.36 -1.70 -19.77
N VAL A 41 -4.64 -2.06 -20.84
CA VAL A 41 -3.23 -1.68 -21.06
C VAL A 41 -3.07 -0.16 -21.14
N ALA A 42 -3.91 0.52 -21.94
CA ALA A 42 -3.87 1.97 -22.04
C ALA A 42 -4.10 2.65 -20.68
N LEU A 43 -5.08 2.17 -19.90
CA LEU A 43 -5.36 2.70 -18.57
C LEU A 43 -4.23 2.41 -17.56
N ALA A 44 -3.58 1.24 -17.66
CA ALA A 44 -2.41 0.90 -16.84
C ALA A 44 -1.23 1.83 -17.15
N ILE A 45 -0.90 2.04 -18.43
CA ILE A 45 0.16 2.97 -18.84
C ILE A 45 -0.13 4.38 -18.34
N PHE A 46 -1.36 4.86 -18.52
CA PHE A 46 -1.76 6.19 -18.03
C PHE A 46 -1.63 6.31 -16.51
N SER A 47 -2.10 5.31 -15.76
CA SER A 47 -2.03 5.31 -14.29
C SER A 47 -0.58 5.25 -13.80
N SER A 48 0.27 4.44 -14.43
CA SER A 48 1.71 4.34 -14.11
C SER A 48 2.46 5.61 -14.46
N PHE A 49 2.12 6.27 -15.57
CA PHE A 49 2.69 7.56 -15.94
C PHE A 49 2.29 8.65 -14.95
N ASN A 50 1.02 8.67 -14.52
CA ASN A 50 0.55 9.56 -13.48
C ASN A 50 1.30 9.32 -12.15
N ALA A 51 1.46 8.06 -11.72
CA ALA A 51 2.24 7.72 -10.53
C ALA A 51 3.72 8.15 -10.63
N LEU A 52 4.32 8.00 -11.83
CA LEU A 52 5.69 8.42 -12.09
C LEU A 52 5.87 9.94 -11.92
N LEU A 53 4.90 10.73 -12.33
CA LEU A 53 4.95 12.19 -12.24
C LEU A 53 4.66 12.72 -10.83
N PHE A 54 3.73 12.09 -10.09
CA PHE A 54 3.17 12.68 -8.87
C PHE A 54 3.48 11.94 -7.57
N SER A 55 3.64 10.61 -7.59
CA SER A 55 3.75 9.80 -6.36
C SER A 55 5.18 9.43 -5.98
N TYR A 56 6.05 9.26 -6.98
CA TYR A 56 7.46 8.86 -6.81
C TYR A 56 7.70 7.49 -6.16
N LEU A 57 6.66 6.80 -5.68
CA LEU A 57 6.76 5.46 -5.11
C LEU A 57 6.86 4.39 -6.21
N ARG A 58 7.91 3.55 -6.10
CA ARG A 58 8.17 2.45 -7.04
C ARG A 58 6.97 1.53 -7.21
N VAL A 59 6.34 1.21 -6.07
CA VAL A 59 5.16 0.34 -6.02
C VAL A 59 4.00 0.95 -6.79
N GLU A 60 3.74 2.26 -6.66
CA GLU A 60 2.60 2.89 -7.35
C GLU A 60 2.77 2.97 -8.86
N ILE A 61 4.01 3.00 -9.35
CA ILE A 61 4.30 2.95 -10.79
C ILE A 61 4.07 1.54 -11.35
N LEU A 62 4.43 0.50 -10.58
CA LEU A 62 4.29 -0.89 -11.00
C LEU A 62 2.88 -1.46 -10.78
N LEU A 63 2.16 -0.96 -9.78
CA LEU A 63 0.88 -1.49 -9.33
C LEU A 63 -0.16 -1.60 -10.46
N PRO A 64 -0.35 -0.61 -11.36
CA PRO A 64 -1.28 -0.74 -12.48
C PRO A 64 -0.99 -1.94 -13.39
N PHE A 65 0.28 -2.26 -13.65
CA PHE A 65 0.66 -3.41 -14.46
C PHE A 65 0.48 -4.73 -13.72
N ILE A 66 0.81 -4.78 -12.43
CA ILE A 66 0.56 -5.95 -11.57
C ILE A 66 -0.95 -6.26 -11.56
N VAL A 67 -1.78 -5.23 -11.38
CA VAL A 67 -3.25 -5.34 -11.39
C VAL A 67 -3.77 -5.82 -12.74
N LEU A 68 -3.23 -5.31 -13.84
CA LEU A 68 -3.58 -5.72 -15.19
C LEU A 68 -3.32 -7.22 -15.41
N ILE A 69 -2.10 -7.66 -15.07
CA ILE A 69 -1.65 -9.05 -15.17
C ILE A 69 -2.57 -9.93 -14.32
N LEU A 70 -2.69 -9.65 -13.01
CA LEU A 70 -3.50 -10.44 -12.10
C LEU A 70 -4.96 -10.56 -12.57
N GLY A 71 -5.58 -9.46 -12.99
CA GLY A 71 -6.95 -9.49 -13.49
C GLY A 71 -7.10 -10.40 -14.71
N PHE A 72 -6.21 -10.28 -15.71
CA PHE A 72 -6.25 -11.12 -16.92
C PHE A 72 -6.15 -12.62 -16.58
N TYR A 73 -5.20 -13.00 -15.73
CA TYR A 73 -4.98 -14.39 -15.35
C TYR A 73 -6.10 -14.96 -14.48
N LEU A 74 -6.61 -14.19 -13.52
CA LEU A 74 -7.78 -14.57 -12.73
C LEU A 74 -9.04 -14.69 -13.59
N GLY A 75 -9.14 -13.94 -14.70
CA GLY A 75 -10.20 -14.08 -15.69
C GLY A 75 -10.07 -15.35 -16.53
N ALA A 76 -8.85 -15.69 -16.94
CA ALA A 76 -8.56 -16.83 -17.81
C ALA A 76 -8.55 -18.19 -17.06
N ASN A 77 -8.62 -18.20 -15.73
CA ASN A 77 -8.54 -19.40 -14.88
C ASN A 77 -7.32 -20.29 -15.16
N SER A 78 -6.20 -19.71 -15.61
CA SER A 78 -5.01 -20.44 -16.01
C SER A 78 -3.76 -19.63 -15.72
N LEU A 79 -2.83 -20.18 -14.94
CA LEU A 79 -1.50 -19.60 -14.73
C LEU A 79 -0.49 -20.00 -15.82
N LYS A 80 -0.88 -20.87 -16.76
CA LYS A 80 0.04 -21.38 -17.79
C LYS A 80 0.79 -20.27 -18.53
N PRO A 81 0.17 -19.12 -18.90
CA PRO A 81 0.91 -18.10 -19.63
C PRO A 81 2.06 -17.43 -18.85
N PHE A 82 2.11 -17.48 -17.51
CA PHE A 82 3.29 -17.05 -16.74
C PHE A 82 4.55 -17.89 -17.03
N PHE A 83 4.35 -19.17 -17.32
CA PHE A 83 5.42 -20.13 -17.59
C PHE A 83 5.71 -20.28 -19.08
N THR A 84 5.10 -19.44 -19.93
CA THR A 84 5.39 -19.43 -21.37
C THR A 84 6.51 -18.47 -21.70
N ILE A 85 7.22 -18.76 -22.79
CA ILE A 85 8.31 -17.91 -23.29
C ILE A 85 7.84 -16.47 -23.58
N SER A 86 6.55 -16.28 -23.83
CA SER A 86 5.91 -14.97 -24.02
C SER A 86 5.96 -14.07 -22.78
N PHE A 87 6.18 -14.62 -21.59
CA PHE A 87 6.33 -13.84 -20.35
C PHE A 87 7.77 -13.33 -20.14
N VAL A 88 8.77 -13.92 -20.80
CA VAL A 88 10.18 -13.56 -20.63
C VAL A 88 10.46 -12.07 -20.88
N PRO A 89 9.93 -11.43 -21.96
CA PRO A 89 10.14 -10.00 -22.17
C PRO A 89 9.55 -9.12 -21.05
N ILE A 90 8.42 -9.53 -20.46
CA ILE A 90 7.78 -8.81 -19.35
C ILE A 90 8.65 -8.93 -18.09
N ALA A 91 9.13 -10.13 -17.79
CA ALA A 91 10.03 -10.37 -16.66
C ALA A 91 11.33 -9.55 -16.81
N ILE A 92 11.92 -9.51 -18.01
CA ILE A 92 13.09 -8.68 -18.31
C ILE A 92 12.78 -7.19 -18.12
N ALA A 93 11.64 -6.71 -18.61
CA ALA A 93 11.25 -5.31 -18.45
C ALA A 93 11.06 -4.93 -16.97
N ILE A 94 10.47 -5.82 -16.16
CA ILE A 94 10.32 -5.62 -14.71
C ILE A 94 11.70 -5.60 -14.04
N ALA A 95 12.58 -6.56 -14.34
CA ALA A 95 13.93 -6.60 -13.78
C ALA A 95 14.75 -5.35 -14.15
N PHE A 96 14.67 -4.93 -15.41
CA PHE A 96 15.30 -3.71 -15.91
C PHE A 96 14.75 -2.45 -15.22
N PHE A 97 13.43 -2.39 -15.02
CA PHE A 97 12.80 -1.32 -14.25
C PHE A 97 13.34 -1.25 -12.83
N PHE A 98 13.43 -2.38 -12.12
CA PHE A 98 13.99 -2.40 -10.75
C PHE A 98 15.44 -1.95 -10.72
N SER A 99 16.26 -2.38 -11.69
CA SER A 99 17.66 -1.96 -11.80
C SER A 99 17.81 -0.45 -12.03
N ILE A 100 17.03 0.14 -12.94
CA ILE A 100 17.02 1.60 -13.14
C ILE A 100 16.55 2.32 -11.87
N PHE A 101 15.52 1.83 -11.20
CA PHE A 101 14.97 2.49 -10.02
C PHE A 101 15.86 2.41 -8.80
N GLU A 102 16.66 1.36 -8.68
CA GLU A 102 17.71 1.25 -7.67
C GLU A 102 18.79 2.32 -7.91
N LEU A 103 19.26 2.42 -9.15
CA LEU A 103 20.21 3.45 -9.58
C LEU A 103 19.64 4.87 -9.37
N LEU A 104 18.38 5.12 -9.73
CA LEU A 104 17.72 6.40 -9.44
C LEU A 104 17.50 6.63 -7.94
N GLY A 105 17.36 5.56 -7.16
CA GLY A 105 17.22 5.63 -5.70
C GLY A 105 18.46 6.20 -5.04
N SER A 106 19.64 5.73 -5.43
CA SER A 106 20.91 6.25 -4.92
C SER A 106 21.17 7.71 -5.30
N TYR A 107 20.57 8.19 -6.40
CA TYR A 107 20.67 9.61 -6.79
C TYR A 107 19.59 10.50 -6.17
N ARG A 108 18.54 9.93 -5.56
CA ARG A 108 17.41 10.70 -4.99
C ARG A 108 17.72 11.30 -3.62
N GLU A 109 18.73 10.82 -2.91
CA GLU A 109 19.13 11.37 -1.61
C GLU A 109 19.60 12.84 -1.72
N ASN A 110 19.93 13.31 -2.94
CA ASN A 110 20.47 14.66 -3.19
C ASN A 110 19.59 15.58 -4.06
N ILE A 111 18.33 15.22 -4.39
CA ILE A 111 17.53 15.98 -5.40
C ILE A 111 16.17 16.43 -4.83
N SER A 112 15.84 17.71 -5.03
CA SER A 112 14.55 18.32 -4.65
C SER A 112 13.38 17.90 -5.55
N THR A 113 12.15 17.92 -5.01
CA THR A 113 10.91 17.44 -5.67
C THR A 113 10.25 18.48 -6.60
N GLY A 114 9.53 18.02 -7.64
CA GLY A 114 8.66 18.86 -8.49
C GLY A 114 9.27 19.38 -9.79
N PHE A 115 8.72 20.48 -10.33
CA PHE A 115 9.19 21.14 -11.57
C PHE A 115 10.65 21.64 -11.49
N ALA A 116 11.18 21.82 -10.27
CA ALA A 116 12.57 22.17 -10.01
C ALA A 116 13.58 21.16 -10.60
N ARG A 117 13.14 19.90 -10.80
CA ARG A 117 13.95 18.82 -11.37
C ARG A 117 14.33 19.04 -12.84
N LEU A 118 13.50 19.74 -13.61
CA LEU A 118 13.80 20.04 -15.02
C LEU A 118 14.95 21.06 -15.12
N GLY A 119 15.09 21.94 -14.13
CA GLY A 119 16.24 22.86 -14.02
C GLY A 119 17.50 22.16 -13.50
N GLN A 120 17.37 21.36 -12.44
CA GLN A 120 18.51 20.70 -11.79
C GLN A 120 19.12 19.54 -12.59
N LEU A 121 18.35 18.88 -13.49
CA LEU A 121 18.91 17.90 -14.43
C LEU A 121 19.94 18.53 -15.38
N ASN A 122 19.78 19.81 -15.69
CA ASN A 122 20.74 20.55 -16.50
C ASN A 122 22.00 20.90 -15.69
N GLU A 123 21.86 21.20 -14.39
CA GLU A 123 22.98 21.51 -13.49
C GLU A 123 23.79 20.28 -13.05
N LEU A 124 23.14 19.14 -12.83
CA LEU A 124 23.80 17.87 -12.48
C LEU A 124 24.68 17.31 -13.63
N TYR A 125 24.38 17.68 -14.88
CA TYR A 125 25.25 17.35 -16.02
C TYR A 125 26.57 18.14 -16.00
N TYR A 126 26.62 19.29 -15.29
CA TYR A 126 27.82 20.12 -15.15
C TYR A 126 28.61 19.87 -13.85
N SER A 127 28.00 19.31 -12.80
CA SER A 127 28.65 19.12 -11.50
C SER A 127 29.38 17.78 -11.32
N GLN A 128 29.44 16.93 -12.36
CA GLN A 128 29.93 15.55 -12.28
C GLN A 128 31.46 15.39 -12.07
N ASN A 129 32.20 16.45 -11.78
CA ASN A 129 33.66 16.42 -11.58
C ASN A 129 34.15 16.70 -10.15
N ALA A 130 33.27 16.78 -9.15
CA ALA A 130 33.71 16.92 -7.77
C ALA A 130 32.78 16.20 -6.80
N VAL A 131 33.28 15.10 -6.23
CA VAL A 131 33.23 14.70 -4.81
C VAL A 131 33.38 13.18 -4.73
N ASN A 132 34.53 12.76 -4.19
CA ASN A 132 34.74 11.43 -3.65
C ASN A 132 34.23 11.46 -2.20
N GLU A 133 33.28 10.58 -1.86
CA GLU A 133 32.95 10.26 -0.47
C GLU A 133 32.93 8.75 -0.26
N ASP A 134 33.41 8.36 0.93
CA ASP A 134 33.75 7.02 1.38
C ASP A 134 32.61 6.00 1.33
N PRO A 135 32.89 4.70 1.12
CA PRO A 135 31.88 3.66 1.00
C PRO A 135 31.68 2.96 2.36
N GLU A 136 30.95 3.55 3.30
CA GLU A 136 30.59 2.83 4.53
C GLU A 136 29.06 2.77 4.73
N TYR A 137 28.55 1.53 4.78
CA TYR A 137 27.16 1.09 4.95
C TYR A 137 26.14 1.37 3.82
N LYS A 138 26.37 0.76 2.65
CA LYS A 138 25.28 0.47 1.70
C LYS A 138 24.47 -0.74 2.18
N LEU A 139 23.48 -0.50 3.05
CA LEU A 139 22.45 -1.50 3.36
C LEU A 139 21.67 -1.85 2.09
N SER A 140 21.70 -3.14 1.75
CA SER A 140 21.10 -3.73 0.56
C SER A 140 19.58 -3.60 0.59
N ALA A 141 18.91 -3.59 -0.57
CA ALA A 141 17.45 -3.68 -0.67
C ALA A 141 16.87 -4.93 0.04
N PHE A 142 17.71 -5.94 0.35
CA PHE A 142 17.38 -7.11 1.17
C PHE A 142 17.40 -6.85 2.69
N ASP A 143 18.24 -5.93 3.18
CA ASP A 143 18.20 -5.49 4.58
C ASP A 143 16.92 -4.69 4.87
N ARG A 144 16.30 -4.15 3.81
CA ARG A 144 14.94 -3.59 3.78
C ARG A 144 13.85 -4.66 3.63
N SER A 145 14.06 -5.84 4.20
CA SER A 145 12.97 -6.75 4.60
C SER A 145 12.07 -6.16 5.72
N SER A 146 12.08 -4.83 5.90
CA SER A 146 11.09 -3.91 6.49
C SER A 146 10.27 -4.42 7.65
N ASN A 147 9.46 -5.46 7.43
CA ASN A 147 8.62 -6.07 8.45
C ASN A 147 9.41 -6.85 9.50
N LEU A 148 10.53 -7.50 9.14
CA LEU A 148 11.39 -8.17 10.13
C LEU A 148 12.08 -7.15 11.03
N ALA A 149 12.60 -6.07 10.46
CA ALA A 149 13.17 -4.97 11.22
C ALA A 149 12.10 -4.29 12.11
N GLN A 150 10.89 -4.05 11.59
CA GLN A 150 9.77 -3.51 12.36
C GLN A 150 9.33 -4.44 13.50
N LEU A 151 9.31 -5.75 13.26
CA LEU A 151 8.98 -6.75 14.27
C LEU A 151 10.06 -6.85 15.35
N SER A 152 11.34 -6.85 14.97
CA SER A 152 12.46 -6.82 15.91
C SER A 152 12.38 -5.59 16.81
N ALA A 153 12.13 -4.43 16.21
CA ALA A 153 11.98 -3.17 16.94
C ALA A 153 10.81 -3.22 17.96
N ALA A 154 9.69 -3.87 17.61
CA ALA A 154 8.59 -4.07 18.54
C ALA A 154 8.95 -5.04 19.67
N VAL A 155 9.74 -6.09 19.39
CA VAL A 155 10.24 -7.02 20.41
C VAL A 155 11.18 -6.30 21.37
N ASP A 156 12.12 -5.51 20.84
CA ASP A 156 13.09 -4.75 21.63
C ASP A 156 12.39 -3.77 22.59
N LEU A 157 11.30 -3.13 22.16
CA LEU A 157 10.52 -2.23 23.03
C LEU A 157 9.81 -2.99 24.16
N VAL A 158 9.19 -4.13 23.87
CA VAL A 158 8.52 -4.95 24.91
C VAL A 158 9.54 -5.53 25.89
N ASP A 159 10.72 -5.94 25.42
CA ASP A 159 11.76 -6.52 26.28
C ASP A 159 12.34 -5.46 27.24
N ASN A 160 12.44 -4.20 26.80
CA ASN A 160 12.98 -3.11 27.62
C ASN A 160 11.93 -2.46 28.56
N TYR A 161 10.69 -2.28 28.10
CA TYR A 161 9.66 -1.51 28.81
C TYR A 161 8.45 -2.33 29.27
N GLY A 162 8.35 -3.59 28.85
CA GLY A 162 7.16 -4.42 29.01
C GLY A 162 6.06 -4.13 27.99
N PRO A 163 4.97 -4.92 27.98
CA PRO A 163 3.84 -4.67 27.10
C PRO A 163 3.08 -3.39 27.48
N TYR A 164 2.62 -2.66 26.47
CA TYR A 164 1.92 -1.36 26.60
C TYR A 164 0.45 -1.48 27.02
N GLN A 165 -0.06 -2.69 27.27
CA GLN A 165 -1.39 -2.97 27.81
C GLN A 165 -2.57 -2.36 27.03
N GLY A 166 -2.40 -2.12 25.72
CA GLY A 166 -3.42 -1.56 24.85
C GLY A 166 -3.30 -0.06 24.62
N GLU A 167 -2.34 0.63 25.25
CA GLU A 167 -2.10 2.06 25.02
C GLU A 167 -1.69 2.35 23.57
N ALA A 168 -0.90 1.47 22.94
CA ALA A 168 -0.51 1.62 21.54
C ALA A 168 -1.68 1.38 20.59
N SER A 169 -2.71 0.64 21.00
CA SER A 169 -3.93 0.40 20.19
C SER A 169 -5.11 1.30 20.55
N ALA A 170 -5.07 2.01 21.67
CA ALA A 170 -6.16 2.87 22.14
C ALA A 170 -6.65 3.90 21.09
N PRO A 171 -5.78 4.52 20.25
CA PRO A 171 -6.22 5.42 19.18
C PRO A 171 -7.16 4.77 18.14
N LEU A 172 -7.18 3.44 18.04
CA LEU A 172 -8.05 2.72 17.10
C LEU A 172 -9.50 2.68 17.55
N LEU A 173 -9.76 2.67 18.86
CA LEU A 173 -11.12 2.71 19.40
C LEU A 173 -11.82 4.02 19.04
N VAL A 174 -11.08 5.12 19.09
CA VAL A 174 -11.60 6.43 18.70
C VAL A 174 -11.67 6.58 17.18
N ALA A 175 -10.97 5.77 16.38
CA ALA A 175 -10.94 5.86 14.92
C ALA A 175 -12.34 5.80 14.29
N PHE A 176 -13.25 5.02 14.85
CA PHE A 176 -14.63 4.85 14.38
C PHE A 176 -15.53 6.08 14.56
N ILE A 177 -15.13 7.05 15.40
CA ILE A 177 -15.90 8.27 15.66
C ILE A 177 -15.57 9.31 14.57
N PRO A 178 -16.53 9.71 13.72
CA PRO A 178 -16.31 10.76 12.73
C PRO A 178 -15.99 12.11 13.35
N ARG A 179 -15.13 12.91 12.69
CA ARG A 179 -14.75 14.26 13.18
C ARG A 179 -15.91 15.25 13.28
N PHE A 180 -17.02 15.03 12.56
CA PHE A 180 -18.19 15.91 12.72
C PHE A 180 -18.92 15.66 14.04
N LEU A 181 -18.84 14.45 14.61
CA LEU A 181 -19.39 14.11 15.93
C LEU A 181 -18.40 14.49 17.05
N TRP A 182 -17.10 14.46 16.78
CA TRP A 182 -16.05 14.87 17.72
C TRP A 182 -14.97 15.71 17.01
N PRO A 183 -15.16 17.05 16.92
CA PRO A 183 -14.23 17.93 16.22
C PRO A 183 -12.82 17.92 16.81
N GLU A 184 -12.72 17.98 18.14
CA GLU A 184 -11.48 17.98 18.93
C GLU A 184 -10.81 16.60 19.03
N LYS A 185 -11.24 15.62 18.22
CA LYS A 185 -10.66 14.27 18.22
C LYS A 185 -9.14 14.34 17.98
N PRO A 186 -8.33 13.67 18.83
CA PRO A 186 -6.88 13.60 18.66
C PRO A 186 -6.48 13.12 17.26
N LYS A 187 -5.38 13.65 16.72
CA LYS A 187 -4.81 13.14 15.48
C LYS A 187 -4.22 11.75 15.76
N ILE A 188 -4.72 10.74 15.04
CA ILE A 188 -4.18 9.38 15.11
C ILE A 188 -2.90 9.39 14.28
N ALA A 189 -1.76 9.37 14.97
CA ALA A 189 -0.42 9.38 14.37
C ALA A 189 0.42 8.22 14.93
N LEU A 190 -0.13 7.00 14.84
CA LEU A 190 0.47 5.78 15.40
C LEU A 190 1.90 5.55 14.91
N GLY A 191 2.15 5.71 13.60
CA GLY A 191 3.50 5.53 13.06
C GLY A 191 4.49 6.62 13.49
N VAL A 192 4.02 7.81 13.84
CA VAL A 192 4.86 8.88 14.40
C VAL A 192 5.21 8.58 15.85
N TRP A 193 4.20 8.20 16.65
CA TRP A 193 4.41 7.76 18.02
C TRP A 193 5.41 6.60 18.08
N TYR A 194 5.25 5.60 17.23
CA TYR A 194 6.15 4.47 17.16
C TYR A 194 7.58 4.88 16.76
N ALA A 195 7.73 5.82 15.81
CA ALA A 195 9.03 6.33 15.42
C ALA A 195 9.74 7.12 16.53
N LEU A 196 8.98 7.84 17.38
CA LEU A 196 9.52 8.51 18.57
C LEU A 196 9.99 7.49 19.60
N GLU A 197 9.21 6.45 19.84
CA GLU A 197 9.54 5.39 20.79
C GLU A 197 10.81 4.62 20.37
N LEU A 198 11.01 4.46 19.06
CA LEU A 198 12.24 3.90 18.49
C LEU A 198 13.41 4.88 18.43
N GLY A 199 13.23 6.15 18.78
CA GLY A 199 14.27 7.18 18.71
C GLY A 199 14.70 7.56 17.28
N VAL A 200 13.88 7.27 16.27
CA VAL A 200 14.17 7.53 14.84
C VAL A 200 13.35 8.69 14.26
N ALA A 201 12.54 9.35 15.08
CA ALA A 201 11.85 10.60 14.76
C ALA A 201 12.28 11.70 15.73
N ILE A 202 12.37 12.93 15.20
CA ILE A 202 12.56 14.15 15.96
C ILE A 202 11.51 15.18 15.54
N GLU A 203 11.14 16.03 16.49
CA GLU A 203 10.24 17.16 16.24
C GLU A 203 11.00 18.27 15.50
N VAL A 204 10.45 18.70 14.36
CA VAL A 204 10.96 19.76 13.50
C VAL A 204 9.76 20.61 13.06
N ASP A 205 9.79 21.91 13.37
CA ASP A 205 8.78 22.89 12.97
C ASP A 205 7.32 22.46 13.27
N ASP A 206 7.03 22.15 14.54
CA ASP A 206 5.71 21.70 15.03
C ASP A 206 5.17 20.39 14.39
N TRP A 207 6.04 19.63 13.73
CA TRP A 207 5.72 18.33 13.15
C TRP A 207 6.88 17.34 13.30
N PHE A 208 6.67 16.08 12.91
CA PHE A 208 7.70 15.04 13.02
C PHE A 208 8.31 14.76 11.65
N ASN A 209 9.64 14.62 11.62
CA ASN A 209 10.38 14.40 10.39
C ASN A 209 10.24 12.97 9.83
N ASN A 210 9.71 12.04 10.62
CA ASN A 210 9.65 10.63 10.26
C ASN A 210 8.43 9.93 10.88
N SER A 211 8.00 8.84 10.23
CA SER A 211 6.97 7.93 10.73
C SER A 211 7.31 6.50 10.31
N VAL A 212 7.21 5.56 11.23
CA VAL A 212 7.47 4.14 11.00
C VAL A 212 6.17 3.38 11.13
N ASN A 213 5.75 2.70 10.07
CA ASN A 213 4.57 1.86 10.16
C ASN A 213 4.86 0.65 11.06
N MET A 214 3.86 0.26 11.85
CA MET A 214 3.88 -0.98 12.61
C MET A 214 3.17 -2.07 11.82
N THR A 215 3.65 -3.31 11.92
CA THR A 215 2.90 -4.46 11.42
C THR A 215 1.77 -4.80 12.39
N ILE A 216 0.64 -5.33 11.90
CA ILE A 216 -0.43 -5.90 12.77
C ILE A 216 0.13 -6.84 13.85
N PRO A 217 0.96 -7.87 13.53
CA PRO A 217 1.53 -8.73 14.57
C PRO A 217 2.45 -7.98 15.54
N GLY A 218 3.23 -7.01 15.06
CA GLY A 218 4.09 -6.18 15.89
C GLY A 218 3.29 -5.31 16.88
N GLN A 219 2.19 -4.71 16.43
CA GLN A 219 1.30 -3.92 17.29
C GLN A 219 0.61 -4.77 18.36
N LEU A 220 0.11 -5.95 17.97
CA LEU A 220 -0.51 -6.88 18.91
C LEU A 220 0.49 -7.40 19.96
N TYR A 221 1.74 -7.63 19.55
CA TYR A 221 2.81 -8.00 20.47
C TYR A 221 3.18 -6.84 21.39
N LEU A 222 3.28 -5.62 20.86
CA LEU A 222 3.63 -4.44 21.63
C LEU A 222 2.65 -4.19 22.78
N ASP A 223 1.35 -4.33 22.53
CA ASP A 223 0.34 -4.10 23.56
C ASP A 223 0.16 -5.27 24.53
N PHE A 224 0.25 -6.51 24.06
CA PHE A 224 -0.26 -7.67 24.81
C PHE A 224 0.68 -8.88 24.79
N GLY A 225 1.91 -8.71 24.32
CA GLY A 225 2.93 -9.76 24.19
C GLY A 225 2.49 -10.93 23.32
N TRP A 226 3.03 -12.12 23.62
CA TRP A 226 2.76 -13.35 22.88
C TRP A 226 1.27 -13.73 22.82
N ILE A 227 0.53 -13.48 23.91
CA ILE A 227 -0.89 -13.80 24.00
C ILE A 227 -1.68 -12.98 22.97
N GLY A 228 -1.47 -11.66 22.95
CA GLY A 228 -2.16 -10.81 21.98
C GLY A 228 -1.70 -11.05 20.55
N LEU A 229 -0.43 -11.34 20.31
CA LEU A 229 0.06 -11.72 18.99
C LEU A 229 -0.70 -12.95 18.47
N ILE A 230 -0.77 -14.04 19.24
CA ILE A 230 -1.41 -15.29 18.81
C ILE A 230 -2.92 -15.09 18.64
N ILE A 231 -3.58 -14.59 19.69
CA ILE A 231 -5.04 -14.44 19.70
C ILE A 231 -5.48 -13.40 18.66
N GLY A 232 -4.83 -12.24 18.63
CA GLY A 232 -5.13 -11.16 17.69
C GLY A 232 -4.85 -11.54 16.25
N SER A 233 -3.82 -12.35 15.97
CA SER A 233 -3.58 -12.87 14.61
C SER A 233 -4.67 -13.85 14.16
N ILE A 234 -5.19 -14.68 15.07
CA ILE A 234 -6.33 -15.57 14.79
C ILE A 234 -7.58 -14.72 14.47
N PHE A 235 -7.90 -13.74 15.31
CA PHE A 235 -9.05 -12.84 15.07
C PHE A 235 -8.91 -12.07 13.76
N THR A 236 -7.69 -11.60 13.47
CA THR A 236 -7.35 -10.94 12.20
C THR A 236 -7.64 -11.85 11.01
N GLY A 237 -7.17 -13.10 11.05
CA GLY A 237 -7.42 -14.09 9.99
C GLY A 237 -8.91 -14.37 9.80
N ILE A 238 -9.65 -14.54 10.90
CA ILE A 238 -11.11 -14.74 10.86
C ILE A 238 -11.81 -13.53 10.23
N LEU A 239 -11.48 -12.31 10.64
CA LEU A 239 -12.06 -11.10 10.10
C LEU A 239 -11.80 -10.98 8.60
N LEU A 240 -10.55 -11.16 8.16
CA LEU A 240 -10.20 -11.13 6.74
C LEU A 240 -10.94 -12.21 5.95
N GLN A 241 -11.12 -13.41 6.52
CA GLN A 241 -11.90 -14.47 5.89
C GLN A 241 -13.38 -14.08 5.73
N LEU A 242 -13.98 -13.47 6.75
CA LEU A 242 -15.37 -13.00 6.69
C LEU A 242 -15.54 -11.91 5.63
N LEU A 243 -14.65 -10.92 5.62
CA LEU A 243 -14.63 -9.84 4.63
C LEU A 243 -14.43 -10.39 3.20
N TRP A 244 -13.52 -11.35 3.02
CA TRP A 244 -13.30 -12.00 1.73
C TRP A 244 -14.53 -12.78 1.28
N LYS A 245 -15.17 -13.57 2.16
CA LYS A 245 -16.40 -14.29 1.82
C LYS A 245 -17.54 -13.35 1.41
N ALA A 246 -17.63 -12.18 2.04
CA ALA A 246 -18.64 -11.17 1.71
C ALA A 246 -18.47 -10.58 0.29
N THR A 247 -17.30 -10.70 -0.33
CA THR A 247 -17.06 -10.21 -1.70
C THR A 247 -17.77 -11.04 -2.76
N ASP A 248 -18.08 -12.31 -2.49
CA ASP A 248 -18.51 -13.27 -3.53
C ASP A 248 -17.63 -13.20 -4.80
N PHE A 249 -16.32 -13.03 -4.63
CA PHE A 249 -15.40 -12.66 -5.70
C PHE A 249 -15.36 -13.64 -6.88
N TYR A 250 -15.56 -14.93 -6.59
CA TYR A 250 -15.54 -16.03 -7.56
C TYR A 250 -16.91 -16.40 -8.10
N SER A 251 -17.96 -15.65 -7.75
CA SER A 251 -19.32 -15.90 -8.22
C SER A 251 -19.41 -15.93 -9.75
N PRO A 252 -20.21 -16.83 -10.33
CA PRO A 252 -20.50 -16.82 -11.77
C PRO A 252 -21.27 -15.56 -12.18
N THR A 253 -22.10 -15.01 -11.29
CA THR A 253 -22.81 -13.75 -11.48
C THR A 253 -21.87 -12.57 -11.26
N PHE A 254 -21.93 -11.58 -12.14
CA PHE A 254 -21.02 -10.43 -12.04
C PHE A 254 -21.39 -9.52 -10.86
N ASN A 255 -20.73 -9.73 -9.73
CA ASN A 255 -20.81 -8.86 -8.57
C ASN A 255 -19.74 -7.75 -8.68
N LEU A 256 -20.12 -6.59 -9.23
CA LEU A 256 -19.18 -5.47 -9.41
C LEU A 256 -18.66 -4.93 -8.08
N LEU A 257 -19.54 -4.76 -7.08
CA LEU A 257 -19.18 -4.21 -5.77
C LEU A 257 -18.33 -5.20 -4.99
N GLY A 258 -18.67 -6.47 -5.05
CA GLY A 258 -17.86 -7.56 -4.52
C GLY A 258 -16.49 -7.67 -5.18
N THR A 259 -16.42 -7.52 -6.52
CA THR A 259 -15.14 -7.48 -7.24
C THR A 259 -14.31 -6.28 -6.83
N PHE A 260 -14.92 -5.09 -6.69
CA PHE A 260 -14.24 -3.89 -6.20
C PHE A 260 -13.64 -4.14 -4.81
N TYR A 261 -14.43 -4.67 -3.88
CA TYR A 261 -13.98 -4.92 -2.52
C TYR A 261 -12.91 -6.03 -2.46
N GLY A 262 -13.07 -7.11 -3.22
CA GLY A 262 -12.09 -8.20 -3.29
C GLY A 262 -10.77 -7.76 -3.91
N VAL A 263 -10.81 -6.93 -4.95
CA VAL A 263 -9.64 -6.24 -5.51
C VAL A 263 -8.96 -5.43 -4.42
N TYR A 264 -9.70 -4.60 -3.70
CA TYR A 264 -9.15 -3.78 -2.63
C TYR A 264 -8.46 -4.63 -1.55
N LEU A 265 -9.11 -5.67 -1.03
CA LEU A 265 -8.53 -6.58 -0.03
C LEU A 265 -7.26 -7.27 -0.56
N LEU A 266 -7.31 -7.79 -1.79
CA LEU A 266 -6.17 -8.47 -2.41
C LEU A 266 -4.98 -7.52 -2.56
N PHE A 267 -5.21 -6.31 -3.04
CA PHE A 267 -4.12 -5.34 -3.22
C PHE A 267 -3.60 -4.81 -1.90
N SER A 268 -4.47 -4.54 -0.93
CA SER A 268 -4.03 -4.20 0.42
C SER A 268 -3.23 -5.32 1.08
N ALA A 269 -3.49 -6.59 0.76
CA ALA A 269 -2.64 -7.70 1.22
C ALA A 269 -1.25 -7.68 0.54
N PHE A 270 -1.14 -7.30 -0.74
CA PHE A 270 0.14 -7.19 -1.43
C PHE A 270 0.96 -5.96 -1.01
N THR A 271 0.30 -4.81 -0.82
CA THR A 271 0.97 -3.54 -0.50
C THR A 271 1.09 -3.29 1.00
N GLY A 272 0.25 -3.94 1.81
CA GLY A 272 0.06 -3.69 3.24
C GLY A 272 0.66 -4.73 4.17
N ILE A 273 1.68 -5.50 3.72
CA ILE A 273 2.39 -6.47 4.59
C ILE A 273 3.09 -5.75 5.79
N GLY A 274 3.15 -4.41 5.79
CA GLY A 274 3.56 -3.57 6.93
C GLY A 274 2.50 -2.55 7.36
N ALA A 275 1.21 -2.85 7.17
CA ALA A 275 0.13 -2.00 7.65
C ALA A 275 -0.15 -2.24 9.13
N ASP A 276 -0.51 -1.17 9.85
CA ASP A 276 -0.92 -1.21 11.24
C ASP A 276 -2.38 -1.67 11.37
N LEU A 277 -2.85 -1.82 12.60
CA LEU A 277 -4.19 -2.32 12.89
C LEU A 277 -5.30 -1.33 12.46
N GLN A 278 -4.96 -0.08 12.08
CA GLN A 278 -5.90 0.89 11.51
C GLN A 278 -6.43 0.45 10.14
N ILE A 279 -5.72 -0.42 9.42
CA ILE A 279 -6.18 -0.91 8.12
C ILE A 279 -7.53 -1.62 8.20
N PHE A 280 -7.85 -2.28 9.32
CA PHE A 280 -9.15 -2.93 9.52
C PHE A 280 -10.30 -1.94 9.59
N VAL A 281 -10.08 -0.79 10.22
CA VAL A 281 -11.07 0.30 10.26
C VAL A 281 -11.40 0.73 8.83
N THR A 282 -10.38 0.86 8.00
CA THR A 282 -10.54 1.21 6.58
C THR A 282 -11.25 0.09 5.80
N PHE A 283 -10.88 -1.17 6.02
CA PHE A 283 -11.55 -2.32 5.38
C PHE A 283 -13.05 -2.37 5.70
N ILE A 284 -13.41 -2.19 6.96
CA ILE A 284 -14.81 -2.19 7.41
C ILE A 284 -15.53 -0.95 6.85
N ALA A 285 -14.92 0.23 6.90
CA ALA A 285 -15.53 1.45 6.37
C ALA A 285 -15.81 1.35 4.87
N VAL A 286 -14.84 0.87 4.08
CA VAL A 286 -15.02 0.65 2.64
C VAL A 286 -16.12 -0.38 2.37
N TYR A 287 -16.14 -1.49 3.11
CA TYR A 287 -17.20 -2.49 3.00
C TYR A 287 -18.59 -1.88 3.26
N LEU A 288 -18.74 -1.13 4.35
CA LEU A 288 -20.01 -0.50 4.72
C LEU A 288 -20.47 0.52 3.67
N ILE A 289 -19.55 1.33 3.11
CA ILE A 289 -19.88 2.26 2.03
C ILE A 289 -20.40 1.50 0.81
N LEU A 290 -19.71 0.43 0.41
CA LEU A 290 -20.13 -0.39 -0.74
C LEU A 290 -21.47 -1.10 -0.49
N LEU A 291 -21.72 -1.56 0.74
CA LEU A 291 -22.99 -2.15 1.16
C LEU A 291 -24.14 -1.12 1.11
N VAL A 292 -23.92 0.10 1.59
CA VAL A 292 -24.92 1.17 1.48
C VAL A 292 -25.22 1.48 0.01
N ILE A 293 -24.18 1.58 -0.83
CA ILE A 293 -24.34 1.75 -2.28
C ILE A 293 -25.14 0.59 -2.90
N SER A 294 -24.94 -0.66 -2.44
CA SER A 294 -25.69 -1.80 -2.96
C SER A 294 -27.16 -1.76 -2.59
N LEU A 295 -27.48 -1.23 -1.40
CA LEU A 295 -28.86 -1.11 -0.90
C LEU A 295 -29.64 0.07 -1.50
N VAL A 296 -28.94 1.13 -1.92
CA VAL A 296 -29.53 2.35 -2.49
C VAL A 296 -29.85 2.20 -3.99
N LYS A 297 -29.35 1.15 -4.66
CA LYS A 297 -29.73 0.88 -6.05
C LYS A 297 -31.18 0.35 -6.13
N PRO A 298 -32.06 0.98 -6.91
CA PRO A 298 -33.40 0.47 -7.19
C PRO A 298 -33.35 -0.77 -8.10
#